data_AF-A0A7S2Z945-F1
#
_entry.id   AF-A0A7S2Z945-F1
#
_cell.length_a   1.000
_cell.length_b   1.000
_cell.length_c   1.000
_cell.angle_alpha   90.00
_cell.angle_beta   90.00
_cell.angle_gamma   90.00
#
_symmetry.space_group_name_H-M   'P 1'
#
loop_
_entity.id
_entity.type
_entity.pdbx_description
1 polymer ?
#
loop_
_entity_poly.entity_id
_entity_poly.type
_entity_poly.pdbx_seq_one_letter_code
_entity_poly.pdbx_strand_id
1 'polypeptide(L)'
;MGGSVLYGGHSSPLATLANQLNMERYVMTSDLDLYDPQGDKIDDNLDGEAFKLFTLMDKKTQEMAHNMGELGEALSFGKTFNRLWNILPRADQLLGNPEKSRQDELIHWHIAHMEFSHAQDFNELSAKHCEQDTNEKMYLVGEHTLVRGGNSQLVEKLKEDIPVLYNHKVVRVEYTDRGVTVFAEKRTADKSKSVVTMRTFKAQACVVTVPIGVLK
;
A
#
# COMPACT_ATOMS: atom_id res chain seq x y z
N MET A 1 -12.19 9.30 4.96
CA MET A 1 -10.75 9.36 4.58
C MET A 1 -10.40 8.05 3.89
N GLY A 2 -9.64 8.08 2.80
CA GLY A 2 -9.38 6.95 1.92
C GLY A 2 -8.46 7.38 0.76
N GLY A 3 -8.36 6.58 -0.30
CA GLY A 3 -7.49 6.89 -1.43
C GLY A 3 -7.81 8.23 -2.11
N SER A 4 -6.75 8.98 -2.44
CA SER A 4 -6.80 10.25 -3.17
C SER A 4 -5.70 10.37 -4.23
N VAL A 5 -4.73 9.46 -4.26
CA VAL A 5 -3.64 9.45 -5.24
C VAL A 5 -3.95 8.42 -6.32
N LEU A 6 -3.74 8.81 -7.58
CA LEU A 6 -3.73 7.91 -8.73
C LEU A 6 -2.28 7.71 -9.15
N TYR A 7 -1.77 6.48 -8.97
CA TYR A 7 -0.43 6.13 -9.38
C TYR A 7 -0.40 5.76 -10.86
N GLY A 8 0.28 6.57 -11.68
CA GLY A 8 0.46 6.31 -13.11
C GLY A 8 -0.70 6.87 -13.92
N GLY A 9 -0.39 7.80 -14.82
CA GLY A 9 -1.38 8.48 -15.65
C GLY A 9 -1.73 7.74 -16.94
N HIS A 10 -0.79 6.96 -17.49
CA HIS A 10 -0.93 6.34 -18.80
C HIS A 10 -1.60 4.97 -18.67
N SER A 11 -2.61 4.73 -19.51
CA SER A 11 -3.37 3.47 -19.54
C SER A 11 -4.02 3.07 -18.20
N SER A 12 -4.06 4.00 -17.23
CA SER A 12 -4.74 3.80 -15.95
C SER A 12 -6.25 3.94 -16.15
N PRO A 13 -7.05 2.91 -15.80
CA PRO A 13 -8.51 3.00 -15.88
C PRO A 13 -9.05 4.14 -15.00
N LEU A 14 -8.44 4.36 -13.83
CA LEU A 14 -8.87 5.43 -12.93
C LEU A 14 -8.51 6.82 -13.46
N ALA A 15 -7.34 6.99 -14.08
CA ALA A 15 -7.00 8.25 -14.75
C ALA A 15 -7.96 8.53 -15.93
N THR A 16 -8.35 7.49 -16.67
CA THR A 16 -9.34 7.60 -17.75
C THR A 16 -10.70 8.06 -17.22
N LEU A 17 -11.20 7.45 -16.14
CA LEU A 17 -12.45 7.86 -15.49
C LEU A 17 -12.37 9.30 -14.96
N ALA A 18 -11.25 9.67 -14.33
CA ALA A 18 -11.06 11.03 -13.83
C ALA A 18 -11.11 12.07 -14.96
N ASN A 19 -10.54 11.76 -16.13
CA ASN A 19 -10.64 12.61 -17.32
C ASN A 19 -12.09 12.73 -17.83
N GLN A 20 -12.82 11.62 -17.92
CA GLN A 20 -14.23 11.61 -18.36
C GLN A 20 -15.13 12.45 -17.44
N LEU A 21 -14.81 12.49 -16.15
CA LEU A 21 -15.54 13.26 -15.14
C LEU A 21 -15.00 14.69 -14.97
N ASN A 22 -14.02 15.09 -15.78
CA ASN A 22 -13.35 16.40 -15.71
C ASN A 22 -12.88 16.75 -14.28
N MET A 23 -12.29 15.77 -13.58
CA MET A 23 -11.85 15.94 -12.21
C MET A 23 -10.55 16.74 -12.14
N GLU A 24 -10.49 17.69 -11.20
CA GLU A 24 -9.27 18.44 -10.93
C GLU A 24 -8.22 17.55 -10.25
N ARG A 25 -6.99 17.59 -10.80
CA ARG A 25 -5.87 16.77 -10.37
C ARG A 25 -4.60 17.61 -10.28
N TYR A 26 -3.77 17.32 -9.29
CA TYR A 26 -2.45 17.93 -9.11
C TYR A 26 -1.36 16.89 -9.36
N VAL A 27 -0.41 17.20 -10.23
CA VAL A 27 0.77 16.35 -10.47
C VAL A 27 1.64 16.37 -9.22
N MET A 28 2.03 15.19 -8.74
CA MET A 28 2.96 15.05 -7.63
C MET A 28 4.39 15.16 -8.16
N THR A 29 5.18 16.03 -7.55
CA THR A 29 6.60 16.24 -7.89
C THR A 29 7.49 15.37 -7.01
N SER A 30 8.66 15.02 -7.54
CA SER A 30 9.71 14.30 -6.80
C SER A 30 10.67 15.23 -6.07
N ASP A 31 10.49 16.54 -6.18
CA ASP A 31 11.28 17.56 -5.48
C ASP A 31 10.76 17.68 -4.05
N LEU A 32 11.41 16.98 -3.11
CA LEU A 32 11.01 16.88 -1.71
C LEU A 32 12.21 17.19 -0.83
N ASP A 33 12.04 18.17 0.05
CA ASP A 33 13.00 18.46 1.10
C ASP A 33 12.75 17.55 2.31
N LEU A 34 13.81 16.96 2.84
CA LEU A 34 13.77 16.26 4.11
C LEU A 34 14.13 17.23 5.25
N TYR A 35 13.41 17.13 6.37
CA TYR A 35 13.62 17.95 7.56
C TYR A 35 13.82 17.06 8.77
N ASP A 36 14.64 17.50 9.70
CA ASP A 36 14.85 16.81 10.96
C ASP A 36 13.79 17.16 12.04
N PRO A 37 13.81 16.50 13.21
CA PRO A 37 12.85 16.79 14.28
C PRO A 37 12.93 18.22 14.84
N GLN A 38 14.01 18.95 14.57
CA GLN A 38 14.18 20.36 14.96
C GLN A 38 13.60 21.32 13.91
N GLY A 39 13.27 20.80 12.72
CA GLY A 39 12.74 21.57 11.60
C GLY A 39 13.82 22.11 10.68
N ASP A 40 15.07 21.68 10.85
CA ASP A 40 16.18 22.05 9.97
C ASP A 40 16.20 21.16 8.73
N LYS A 41 16.42 21.77 7.56
CA LYS A 41 16.53 21.04 6.29
C LYS A 41 17.79 20.14 6.32
N ILE A 42 17.63 18.88 5.91
CA ILE A 42 18.74 17.95 5.68
C ILE A 42 19.51 18.37 4.43
N ASP A 43 20.85 18.31 4.48
CA ASP A 43 21.70 18.56 3.30
C ASP A 43 21.38 17.57 2.17
N ASP A 44 21.20 18.08 0.96
CA ASP A 44 20.80 17.28 -0.20
C ASP A 44 21.83 16.19 -0.57
N ASN A 45 23.13 16.41 -0.29
CA ASN A 45 24.14 15.38 -0.52
C ASN A 45 24.03 14.27 0.52
N LEU A 46 23.81 14.63 1.78
CA LEU A 46 23.63 13.67 2.87
C LEU A 46 22.38 12.80 2.65
N ASP A 47 21.26 13.41 2.27
CA ASP A 47 20.03 12.68 1.88
C ASP A 47 20.30 11.76 0.68
N GLY A 48 20.95 12.28 -0.36
CA GLY A 48 21.32 11.48 -1.54
C GLY A 48 22.25 10.31 -1.24
N GLU A 49 23.17 10.44 -0.28
CA GLU A 49 24.04 9.35 0.19
C GLU A 49 23.28 8.31 1.01
N ALA A 50 22.40 8.75 1.91
CA ALA A 50 21.53 7.86 2.68
C ALA A 50 20.61 7.04 1.76
N PHE A 51 20.00 7.68 0.76
CA PHE A 51 19.17 7.02 -0.23
C PHE A 51 19.94 5.95 -1.01
N LYS A 52 21.12 6.28 -1.55
CA LYS A 52 21.98 5.32 -2.27
C LYS A 52 22.34 4.11 -1.39
N LEU A 53 22.67 4.36 -0.12
CA LEU A 53 23.00 3.30 0.82
C LEU A 53 21.78 2.41 1.10
N PHE A 54 20.62 3.01 1.36
CA PHE A 54 19.37 2.26 1.56
C PHE A 54 19.04 1.39 0.34
N THR A 55 19.06 1.95 -0.88
CA THR A 55 18.80 1.21 -2.12
C THR A 55 19.79 0.05 -2.32
N LEU A 56 21.07 0.24 -1.98
CA LEU A 56 22.05 -0.84 -2.03
C LEU A 56 21.70 -1.98 -1.06
N MET A 57 21.29 -1.62 0.16
CA MET A 57 20.92 -2.58 1.20
C MET A 57 19.63 -3.32 0.87
N ASP A 58 18.64 -2.62 0.33
CA ASP A 58 17.40 -3.19 -0.20
C ASP A 58 17.71 -4.25 -1.26
N LYS A 59 18.47 -3.87 -2.30
CA LYS A 59 18.89 -4.80 -3.35
C LYS A 59 19.61 -6.04 -2.81
N LYS A 60 20.57 -5.86 -1.91
CA LYS A 60 21.30 -6.99 -1.30
C LYS A 60 20.40 -7.91 -0.47
N THR A 61 19.41 -7.34 0.21
CA THR A 61 18.43 -8.08 1.00
C THR A 61 17.61 -9.00 0.10
N GLN A 62 17.08 -8.46 -1.00
CA GLN A 62 16.30 -9.22 -1.98
C GLN A 62 17.15 -10.26 -2.72
N GLU A 63 18.36 -9.90 -3.15
CA GLU A 63 19.30 -10.84 -3.82
C GLU A 63 19.64 -12.03 -2.92
N MET A 64 19.88 -11.80 -1.63
CA MET A 64 20.13 -12.88 -0.66
C MET A 64 18.94 -13.84 -0.60
N ALA A 65 17.72 -13.31 -0.49
CA ALA A 65 16.53 -14.14 -0.45
C ALA A 65 16.31 -14.91 -1.76
N HIS A 66 16.53 -14.27 -2.92
CA HIS A 66 16.38 -14.93 -4.21
C HIS A 66 17.41 -16.05 -4.42
N ASN A 67 18.68 -15.80 -4.09
CA ASN A 67 19.77 -16.77 -4.23
C ASN A 67 19.62 -18.00 -3.33
N MET A 68 18.84 -17.91 -2.26
CA MET A 68 18.53 -19.03 -1.37
C MET A 68 17.38 -19.93 -1.86
N GLY A 69 16.81 -19.65 -3.04
CA GLY A 69 15.77 -20.50 -3.64
C GLY A 69 14.55 -20.62 -2.72
N GLU A 70 14.15 -21.85 -2.42
CA GLU A 70 13.00 -22.14 -1.53
C GLU A 70 13.24 -21.71 -0.07
N LEU A 71 14.49 -21.75 0.42
CA LEU A 71 14.79 -21.31 1.78
C LEU A 71 14.59 -19.79 1.95
N GLY A 72 14.68 -19.03 0.86
CA GLY A 72 14.43 -17.60 0.83
C GLY A 72 12.97 -17.20 1.08
N GLU A 73 12.02 -18.12 0.87
CA GLU A 73 10.58 -17.88 1.09
C GLU A 73 10.26 -17.54 2.55
N ALA A 74 11.03 -18.10 3.49
CA ALA A 74 10.85 -17.88 4.92
C ALA A 74 11.57 -16.63 5.45
N LEU A 75 12.32 -15.93 4.60
CA LEU A 75 13.08 -14.76 5.02
C LEU A 75 12.20 -13.52 5.12
N SER A 76 12.27 -12.90 6.30
CA SER A 76 11.76 -11.55 6.53
C SER A 76 12.74 -10.52 5.99
N PHE A 77 12.22 -9.51 5.31
CA PHE A 77 12.99 -8.41 4.75
C PHE A 77 13.75 -7.69 5.86
N GLY A 78 13.06 -7.13 6.85
CA GLY A 78 13.69 -6.35 7.90
C GLY A 78 14.69 -7.13 8.75
N LYS A 79 14.44 -8.41 9.04
CA LYS A 79 15.41 -9.25 9.77
C LYS A 79 16.67 -9.51 8.94
N THR A 80 16.52 -9.68 7.63
CA THR A 80 17.63 -9.91 6.71
C THR A 80 18.43 -8.63 6.49
N PHE A 81 17.73 -7.51 6.26
CA PHE A 81 18.30 -6.17 6.18
C PHE A 81 19.13 -5.85 7.43
N ASN A 82 18.58 -6.04 8.63
CA ASN A 82 19.27 -5.75 9.89
C ASN A 82 20.52 -6.62 10.08
N ARG A 83 20.50 -7.88 9.63
CA ARG A 83 21.70 -8.72 9.65
C ARG A 83 22.77 -8.19 8.72
N LEU A 84 22.40 -7.85 7.48
CA LEU A 84 23.30 -7.26 6.50
C LEU A 84 23.87 -5.92 7.00
N TRP A 85 23.03 -5.08 7.60
CA TRP A 85 23.38 -3.76 8.14
C TRP A 85 24.46 -3.86 9.21
N ASN A 86 24.43 -4.92 10.03
CA ASN A 86 25.38 -5.12 11.11
C ASN A 86 26.71 -5.75 10.67
N ILE A 87 26.77 -6.45 9.52
CA ILE A 87 27.96 -7.18 9.07
C ILE A 87 28.71 -6.51 7.92
N LEU A 88 28.04 -5.68 7.12
CA LEU A 88 28.70 -5.00 6.01
C LEU A 88 29.63 -3.92 6.56
N PRO A 89 30.89 -3.84 6.09
CA PRO A 89 31.80 -2.79 6.49
C PRO A 89 31.20 -1.47 6.04
N ARG A 90 30.85 -0.64 7.01
CA ARG A 90 30.25 0.65 6.77
C ARG A 90 31.35 1.68 6.48
N ALA A 91 31.06 2.66 5.62
CA ALA A 91 31.98 3.75 5.33
C ALA A 91 32.34 4.57 6.59
N ASP A 92 31.44 4.61 7.59
CA ASP A 92 31.62 5.31 8.88
C ASP A 92 32.59 4.59 9.85
N GLN A 93 32.72 3.26 9.77
CA GLN A 93 33.60 2.45 10.62
C GLN A 93 35.09 2.71 10.34
N LEU A 94 35.42 3.27 9.18
CA LEU A 94 36.77 3.68 8.83
C LEU A 94 37.11 5.10 9.30
N LEU A 95 36.11 5.91 9.72
CA LEU A 95 36.27 7.34 9.98
C LEU A 95 35.91 7.78 11.41
N GLY A 96 35.35 6.91 12.26
CA GLY A 96 35.15 7.22 13.68
C GLY A 96 34.30 8.47 13.94
N ASN A 97 33.27 8.71 13.10
CA ASN A 97 32.55 9.98 13.05
C ASN A 97 31.22 9.95 13.84
N PRO A 98 30.90 10.96 14.69
CA PRO A 98 29.57 11.14 15.31
C PRO A 98 28.38 11.25 14.33
N GLU A 99 28.62 11.37 13.02
CA GLU A 99 27.61 11.29 11.96
C GLU A 99 26.83 9.96 11.91
N LYS A 100 27.31 8.92 12.60
CA LYS A 100 26.64 7.61 12.67
C LYS A 100 25.18 7.69 13.13
N SER A 101 24.87 8.51 14.15
CA SER A 101 23.48 8.68 14.62
C SER A 101 22.60 9.29 13.53
N ARG A 102 23.13 10.25 12.78
CA ARG A 102 22.39 10.95 11.74
C ARG A 102 22.15 10.05 10.53
N GLN A 103 23.13 9.23 10.16
CA GLN A 103 22.95 8.25 9.09
C GLN A 103 21.91 7.19 9.48
N ASP A 104 21.98 6.67 10.71
CA ASP A 104 20.98 5.71 11.21
C ASP A 104 19.56 6.31 11.20
N GLU A 105 19.40 7.59 11.58
CA GLU A 105 18.10 8.32 11.49
C GLU A 105 17.55 8.40 10.06
N LEU A 106 18.40 8.72 9.07
CA LEU A 106 17.98 8.81 7.66
C LEU A 106 17.60 7.42 7.09
N ILE A 107 18.32 6.38 7.49
CA ILE A 107 17.96 5.01 7.13
C ILE A 107 16.63 4.61 7.77
N HIS A 108 16.37 5.00 9.02
CA HIS A 108 15.07 4.79 9.65
C HIS A 108 13.93 5.51 8.93
N TRP A 109 14.18 6.70 8.37
CA TRP A 109 13.20 7.38 7.52
C TRP A 109 12.85 6.56 6.27
N HIS A 110 13.85 6.02 5.56
CA HIS A 110 13.61 5.17 4.39
C HIS A 110 12.90 3.86 4.75
N ILE A 111 13.21 3.25 5.90
CA ILE A 111 12.48 2.09 6.42
C ILE A 111 11.01 2.45 6.63
N ALA A 112 10.73 3.57 7.31
CA ALA A 112 9.36 4.03 7.54
C ALA A 112 8.62 4.33 6.23
N HIS A 113 9.30 4.87 5.21
CA HIS A 113 8.72 5.08 3.88
C HIS A 113 8.37 3.76 3.18
N MET A 114 9.18 2.71 3.34
CA MET A 114 8.86 1.37 2.84
C MET A 114 7.66 0.75 3.58
N GLU A 115 7.60 0.91 4.90
CA GLU A 115 6.45 0.48 5.71
C GLU A 115 5.16 1.21 5.31
N PHE A 116 5.26 2.51 5.04
CA PHE A 116 4.15 3.30 4.48
C PHE A 116 3.68 2.73 3.14
N SER A 117 4.61 2.41 2.24
CA SER A 117 4.30 1.92 0.89
C SER A 117 3.60 0.55 0.91
N HIS A 118 4.01 -0.33 1.82
CA HIS A 118 3.46 -1.69 1.94
C HIS A 118 2.33 -1.82 2.97
N ALA A 119 2.10 -0.80 3.79
CA ALA A 119 1.20 -0.84 4.95
C ALA A 119 1.46 -2.05 5.87
N GLN A 120 2.73 -2.39 6.10
CA GLN A 120 3.15 -3.55 6.88
C GLN A 120 4.46 -3.27 7.62
N ASP A 121 4.66 -3.91 8.77
CA ASP A 121 5.91 -3.86 9.54
C ASP A 121 7.08 -4.39 8.70
N PHE A 122 8.18 -3.64 8.69
CA PHE A 122 9.37 -3.94 7.91
C PHE A 122 9.93 -5.34 8.20
N ASN A 123 9.82 -5.83 9.44
CA ASN A 123 10.27 -7.16 9.85
C ASN A 123 9.28 -8.28 9.51
N GLU A 124 8.09 -7.97 9.01
CA GLU A 124 7.12 -8.98 8.54
C GLU A 124 7.02 -9.06 7.02
N LEU A 125 7.62 -8.10 6.30
CA LEU A 125 7.69 -8.14 4.83
C LEU A 125 8.49 -9.35 4.35
N SER A 126 8.05 -9.97 3.25
CA SER A 126 8.80 -11.03 2.59
C SER A 126 10.03 -10.44 1.92
N ALA A 127 11.23 -10.94 2.24
CA ALA A 127 12.46 -10.50 1.58
C ALA A 127 12.49 -10.83 0.08
N LYS A 128 11.72 -11.83 -0.35
CA LYS A 128 11.74 -12.35 -1.71
C LYS A 128 10.61 -11.77 -2.59
N HIS A 129 9.47 -11.48 -1.98
CA HIS A 129 8.22 -11.16 -2.70
C HIS A 129 7.62 -9.82 -2.32
N CYS A 130 8.29 -8.99 -1.50
CA CYS A 130 7.80 -7.65 -1.17
C CYS A 130 7.46 -6.83 -2.42
N GLU A 131 8.27 -7.00 -3.47
CA GLU A 131 8.19 -6.26 -4.71
C GLU A 131 7.75 -7.15 -5.90
N GLN A 132 6.96 -8.20 -5.66
CA GLN A 132 6.59 -9.16 -6.73
C GLN A 132 5.72 -8.53 -7.84
N ASP A 133 5.03 -7.44 -7.55
CA ASP A 133 4.26 -6.65 -8.50
C ASP A 133 5.11 -5.61 -9.24
N THR A 134 6.44 -5.60 -9.01
CA THR A 134 7.37 -4.64 -9.63
C THR A 134 7.79 -4.86 -11.06
N ASN A 135 7.31 -5.92 -11.73
CA ASN A 135 7.83 -6.17 -13.06
C ASN A 135 7.49 -5.02 -14.01
N GLU A 136 8.44 -4.69 -14.89
CA GLU A 136 8.37 -3.59 -15.86
C GLU A 136 7.11 -3.57 -16.75
N LYS A 137 6.39 -4.70 -16.84
CA LYS A 137 5.16 -4.85 -17.62
C LYS A 137 3.89 -4.59 -16.80
N MET A 138 3.99 -4.54 -15.48
CA MET A 138 2.84 -4.41 -14.56
C MET A 138 2.64 -3.00 -14.03
N TYR A 139 3.67 -2.15 -14.05
CA TYR A 139 3.53 -0.78 -13.57
C TYR A 139 2.79 0.15 -14.53
N LEU A 140 1.91 0.96 -13.94
CA LEU A 140 1.28 2.08 -14.62
C LEU A 140 2.29 3.22 -14.76
N VAL A 141 2.64 3.55 -16.00
CA VAL A 141 3.60 4.61 -16.31
C VAL A 141 2.94 5.99 -16.33
N GLY A 142 3.75 7.05 -16.35
CA GLY A 142 3.29 8.45 -16.38
C GLY A 142 3.10 9.04 -14.98
N GLU A 143 2.57 10.25 -14.93
CA GLU A 143 2.53 11.07 -13.70
C GLU A 143 1.60 10.48 -12.62
N HIS A 144 2.06 10.56 -11.37
CA HIS A 144 1.21 10.35 -10.20
C HIS A 144 0.42 11.64 -9.92
N THR A 145 -0.88 11.51 -9.66
CA THR A 145 -1.75 12.67 -9.47
C THR A 145 -2.59 12.57 -8.21
N LEU A 146 -2.69 13.68 -7.47
CA LEU A 146 -3.61 13.83 -6.35
C LEU A 146 -4.96 14.36 -6.87
N VAL A 147 -6.03 13.64 -6.58
CA VAL A 147 -7.40 14.00 -6.98
C VAL A 147 -8.01 14.95 -5.97
N ARG A 148 -8.32 16.18 -6.39
CA ARG A 148 -8.99 17.16 -5.53
C ARG A 148 -10.37 16.64 -5.14
N GLY A 149 -10.67 16.62 -3.84
CA GLY A 149 -11.92 16.05 -3.30
C GLY A 149 -11.91 14.52 -3.14
N GLY A 150 -10.83 13.83 -3.56
CA GLY A 150 -10.60 12.40 -3.33
C GLY A 150 -11.39 11.45 -4.24
N ASN A 151 -11.09 10.15 -4.12
CA ASN A 151 -11.63 9.11 -4.98
C ASN A 151 -13.12 8.79 -4.73
N SER A 152 -13.74 9.38 -3.70
CA SER A 152 -15.18 9.22 -3.46
C SER A 152 -16.01 9.70 -4.64
N GLN A 153 -15.57 10.74 -5.35
CA GLN A 153 -16.24 11.24 -6.55
C GLN A 153 -16.32 10.18 -7.66
N LEU A 154 -15.27 9.36 -7.82
CA LEU A 154 -15.27 8.22 -8.75
C LEU A 154 -16.31 7.19 -8.32
N VAL A 155 -16.35 6.86 -7.02
CA VAL A 155 -17.29 5.88 -6.46
C VAL A 155 -18.74 6.35 -6.61
N GLU A 156 -19.02 7.62 -6.35
CA GLU A 156 -20.36 8.21 -6.50
C GLU A 156 -20.85 8.13 -7.95
N LYS A 157 -19.96 8.26 -8.93
CA LYS A 157 -20.30 8.12 -10.34
C LYS A 157 -20.43 6.67 -10.78
N LEU A 158 -19.56 5.77 -10.30
CA LEU A 158 -19.64 4.35 -10.64
C LEU A 158 -20.88 3.66 -10.07
N LYS A 159 -21.45 4.17 -8.97
CA LYS A 159 -22.68 3.62 -8.38
C LYS A 159 -23.97 4.23 -8.95
N GLU A 160 -23.87 5.21 -9.86
CA GLU A 160 -25.03 5.84 -10.48
C GLU A 160 -25.90 4.77 -11.15
N ASP A 161 -27.20 4.81 -10.90
CA ASP A 161 -28.21 3.84 -11.36
C ASP A 161 -27.99 2.37 -10.93
N ILE A 162 -27.11 2.11 -9.96
CA ILE A 162 -26.92 0.78 -9.36
C ILE A 162 -27.66 0.68 -8.02
N PRO A 163 -28.52 -0.34 -7.81
CA PRO A 163 -29.19 -0.53 -6.52
C PRO A 163 -28.19 -0.99 -5.44
N VAL A 164 -27.74 -0.06 -4.60
CA VAL A 164 -26.84 -0.35 -3.47
C VAL A 164 -27.61 -0.45 -2.16
N LEU A 165 -27.53 -1.62 -1.51
CA LEU A 165 -28.21 -1.90 -0.25
C LEU A 165 -27.28 -1.64 0.95
N TYR A 166 -27.22 -0.40 1.43
CA TYR A 166 -26.49 -0.06 2.65
C TYR A 166 -27.11 -0.68 3.91
N ASN A 167 -26.32 -0.82 4.98
CA ASN A 167 -26.73 -1.43 6.25
C ASN A 167 -27.19 -2.90 6.15
N HIS A 168 -26.76 -3.62 5.12
CA HIS A 168 -26.97 -5.05 4.94
C HIS A 168 -25.64 -5.79 5.09
N LYS A 169 -25.32 -6.25 6.30
CA LYS A 169 -24.11 -7.03 6.56
C LYS A 169 -24.36 -8.47 6.11
N VAL A 170 -23.71 -8.92 5.05
CA VAL A 170 -23.73 -10.33 4.65
C VAL A 170 -23.07 -11.17 5.75
N VAL A 171 -23.75 -12.22 6.19
CA VAL A 171 -23.27 -13.12 7.26
C VAL A 171 -23.12 -14.57 6.80
N ARG A 172 -23.78 -14.96 5.70
CA ARG A 172 -23.68 -16.30 5.13
C ARG A 172 -23.97 -16.27 3.64
N VAL A 173 -23.19 -17.02 2.87
CA VAL A 173 -23.39 -17.26 1.44
C VAL A 173 -23.42 -18.76 1.23
N GLU A 174 -24.52 -19.27 0.70
CA GLU A 174 -24.68 -20.68 0.33
C GLU A 174 -24.77 -20.79 -1.18
N TYR A 175 -23.98 -21.68 -1.77
CA TYR A 175 -23.99 -21.91 -3.21
C TYR A 175 -24.18 -23.39 -3.52
N THR A 176 -24.96 -23.67 -4.56
CA THR A 176 -25.21 -25.01 -5.09
C THR A 176 -25.12 -24.98 -6.62
N ASP A 177 -25.29 -26.14 -7.25
CA ASP A 177 -25.48 -26.28 -8.70
C ASP A 177 -26.65 -25.47 -9.27
N ARG A 178 -27.58 -25.02 -8.41
CA ARG A 178 -28.78 -24.26 -8.77
C ARG A 178 -28.70 -22.76 -8.48
N GLY A 179 -27.54 -22.26 -8.05
CA GLY A 179 -27.29 -20.84 -7.80
C GLY A 179 -26.86 -20.54 -6.37
N VAL A 180 -27.05 -19.29 -5.95
CA VAL A 180 -26.54 -18.76 -4.68
C VAL A 180 -27.66 -18.15 -3.84
N THR A 181 -27.64 -18.41 -2.53
CA THR A 181 -28.48 -17.77 -1.52
C THR A 181 -27.59 -16.98 -0.55
N VAL A 182 -27.82 -15.67 -0.47
CA VAL A 182 -27.08 -14.74 0.39
C VAL A 182 -27.97 -14.32 1.55
N PHE A 183 -27.46 -14.46 2.78
CA PHE A 183 -28.13 -14.04 4.00
C PHE A 183 -27.42 -12.81 4.57
N ALA A 184 -28.18 -11.75 4.80
CA ALA A 184 -27.66 -10.49 5.33
C ALA A 184 -28.49 -9.96 6.49
N GLU A 185 -27.81 -9.50 7.54
CA GLU A 185 -28.39 -8.75 8.64
C GLU A 185 -28.64 -7.31 8.19
N LYS A 186 -29.90 -6.90 8.14
CA LYS A 186 -30.31 -5.52 7.92
C LYS A 186 -30.45 -4.81 9.26
N ARG A 187 -29.68 -3.74 9.45
CA ARG A 187 -29.79 -2.84 10.60
C ARG A 187 -30.63 -1.61 10.23
N THR A 188 -31.53 -1.21 11.11
CA THR A 188 -32.25 0.08 11.01
C THR A 188 -31.28 1.24 11.23
N ALA A 189 -31.50 2.35 10.51
CA ALA A 189 -30.65 3.54 10.60
C ALA A 189 -30.80 4.29 11.95
N ASP A 190 -31.90 4.04 12.68
CA ASP A 190 -32.16 4.65 13.98
C ASP A 190 -31.32 3.98 15.08
N LYS A 191 -30.34 4.73 15.58
CA LYS A 191 -29.42 4.29 16.66
C LYS A 191 -30.13 4.02 17.99
N SER A 192 -31.33 4.57 18.21
CA SER A 192 -32.07 4.43 19.47
C SER A 192 -32.82 3.09 19.58
N LYS A 193 -33.07 2.41 18.45
CA LYS A 193 -33.83 1.16 18.36
C LYS A 193 -33.23 0.29 17.26
N SER A 194 -31.98 -0.17 17.43
CA SER A 194 -31.34 -1.03 16.45
C SER A 194 -32.04 -2.38 16.39
N VAL A 195 -32.97 -2.53 15.46
CA VAL A 195 -33.61 -3.81 15.15
C VAL A 195 -32.81 -4.46 14.04
N VAL A 196 -32.33 -5.68 14.29
CA VAL A 196 -31.65 -6.50 13.29
C VAL A 196 -32.67 -7.45 12.69
N THR A 197 -32.81 -7.42 11.37
CA THR A 197 -33.68 -8.35 10.63
C THR A 197 -32.86 -9.13 9.62
N MET A 198 -33.15 -10.41 9.44
CA MET A 198 -32.48 -11.22 8.42
C MET A 198 -33.14 -11.01 7.07
N ARG A 199 -32.33 -10.76 6.04
CA ARG A 199 -32.74 -10.65 4.64
C ARG A 199 -32.10 -11.78 3.85
N THR A 200 -32.86 -12.34 2.92
CA THR A 200 -32.41 -13.42 2.04
C THR A 200 -32.49 -12.96 0.60
N PHE A 201 -31.41 -13.12 -0.15
CA PHE A 201 -31.30 -12.81 -1.56
C PHE A 201 -30.96 -14.08 -2.33
N LYS A 202 -31.60 -14.31 -3.47
CA LYS A 202 -31.32 -15.44 -4.36
C LYS A 202 -30.83 -14.91 -5.71
N ALA A 203 -29.78 -15.53 -6.24
CA ALA A 203 -29.18 -15.16 -7.52
C ALA A 203 -28.56 -16.38 -8.20
N GLN A 204 -28.19 -16.25 -9.47
CA GLN A 204 -27.45 -17.29 -10.20
C GLN A 204 -25.96 -17.31 -9.81
N ALA A 205 -25.42 -16.15 -9.47
CA ALA A 205 -24.03 -15.98 -9.07
C ALA A 205 -23.90 -14.92 -7.97
N CYS A 206 -22.78 -14.95 -7.25
CA CYS A 206 -22.40 -13.95 -6.26
C CYS A 206 -20.90 -13.65 -6.42
N VAL A 207 -20.56 -12.36 -6.43
CA VAL A 207 -19.17 -11.90 -6.43
C VAL A 207 -18.89 -11.31 -5.04
N VAL A 208 -17.89 -11.85 -4.36
CA VAL A 208 -17.50 -11.41 -3.01
C VAL A 208 -16.27 -10.53 -3.13
N THR A 209 -16.43 -9.24 -2.81
CA THR A 209 -15.36 -8.23 -2.88
C THR A 209 -15.04 -7.64 -1.49
N VAL A 210 -15.24 -8.41 -0.43
CA VAL A 210 -14.91 -7.96 0.92
C VAL A 210 -13.38 -7.84 1.07
N PRO A 211 -12.88 -6.91 1.91
CA PRO A 211 -11.45 -6.79 2.15
C PRO A 211 -10.84 -8.10 2.66
N ILE A 212 -9.57 -8.36 2.33
CA ILE A 212 -8.87 -9.58 2.76
C ILE A 212 -8.88 -9.78 4.29
N GLY A 213 -8.81 -8.69 5.07
CA GLY A 213 -8.90 -8.75 6.54
C GLY A 213 -10.27 -9.20 7.07
N VAL A 214 -11.30 -9.28 6.22
CA VAL A 214 -12.61 -9.87 6.56
C VAL A 214 -12.65 -11.36 6.22
N LEU A 215 -11.80 -11.83 5.31
CA LEU A 215 -11.69 -13.23 4.92
C LEU A 215 -10.73 -14.04 5.81
N LYS A 216 -9.79 -13.36 6.48
CA LYS A 216 -8.88 -13.94 7.48
C LYS A 216 -9.57 -14.05 8.83
#